data_AF-A0A9W6QPJ4-F1
#
_entry.id   AF-A0A9W6QPJ4-F1
#
_cell.length_a   1.000
_cell.length_b   1.000
_cell.length_c   1.000
_cell.angle_alpha   90.00
_cell.angle_beta   90.00
_cell.angle_gamma   90.00
#
_symmetry.space_group_name_H-M   'P 1'
#
loop_
_entity.id
_entity.type
_entity.pdbx_description
1 polymer ?
#
loop_
_entity_poly.entity_id
_entity_poly.type
_entity_poly.pdbx_seq_one_letter_code
_entity_poly.pdbx_strand_id
1 'polypeptide(L)'
;MRRPNILIAAVALVLGLVASPVTAQALPACSISGTQAVPGGYAVHLDCQSGGYFRGVGTTLNDANSAVYALQQYAANTGVVCRADDPVAATGGYEARLDCRSSGYYRAVGTSVTSAATQAFDFRTLAATTGIVCSSTAPTTATGGYLAYLDCAKSGFYRAVGTYLTDAETEVVALLTLTRQTGKVCRHSSTDTVTGGYQVTLDCAKAGFFRGVGSTLTDASRQARALAG
;
A
#
# COMPACT_ATOMS: atom_id res chain seq x y z
N MET A 1 -25.62 -44.82 17.69
CA MET A 1 -24.69 -44.59 16.56
C MET A 1 -25.42 -43.84 15.45
N ARG A 2 -25.14 -42.54 15.29
CA ARG A 2 -25.42 -41.73 14.09
C ARG A 2 -24.64 -40.41 14.24
N ARG A 3 -23.61 -40.22 13.43
CA ARG A 3 -22.86 -38.96 13.32
C ARG A 3 -23.58 -38.05 12.33
N PRO A 4 -23.72 -36.74 12.57
CA PRO A 4 -23.92 -35.78 11.50
C PRO A 4 -22.56 -35.29 10.98
N ASN A 5 -22.32 -35.50 9.70
CA ASN A 5 -21.24 -34.88 8.94
C ASN A 5 -21.58 -33.39 8.73
N ILE A 6 -20.80 -32.48 9.32
CA ILE A 6 -20.84 -31.05 8.99
C ILE A 6 -19.87 -30.86 7.82
N LEU A 7 -20.44 -30.73 6.61
CA LEU A 7 -19.74 -30.22 5.44
C LEU A 7 -19.51 -28.72 5.64
N ILE A 8 -18.26 -28.34 5.88
CA ILE A 8 -17.81 -26.96 5.84
C ILE A 8 -17.77 -26.56 4.36
N ALA A 9 -18.73 -25.77 3.91
CA ALA A 9 -18.68 -25.13 2.61
C ALA A 9 -17.65 -24.00 2.67
N ALA A 10 -16.46 -24.26 2.09
CA ALA A 10 -15.49 -23.22 1.82
C ALA A 10 -16.08 -22.23 0.80
N VAL A 11 -16.46 -21.04 1.26
CA VAL A 11 -16.83 -19.94 0.37
C VAL A 11 -15.53 -19.35 -0.18
N ALA A 12 -15.08 -19.90 -1.31
CA ALA A 12 -14.08 -19.25 -2.15
C ALA A 12 -14.78 -18.08 -2.87
N LEU A 13 -14.56 -16.85 -2.39
CA LEU A 13 -14.99 -15.66 -3.11
C LEU A 13 -14.04 -15.46 -4.31
N VAL A 14 -14.35 -16.12 -5.42
CA VAL A 14 -13.78 -15.81 -6.72
C VAL A 14 -14.32 -14.43 -7.11
N LEU A 15 -13.46 -13.42 -7.06
CA LEU A 15 -13.70 -12.15 -7.74
C LEU A 15 -13.82 -12.43 -9.25
N GLY A 16 -15.05 -12.64 -9.71
CA GLY A 16 -15.37 -12.71 -11.12
C GLY A 16 -15.07 -11.35 -11.74
N LEU A 17 -13.92 -11.21 -12.38
CA LEU A 17 -13.66 -10.13 -13.32
C LEU A 17 -14.70 -10.25 -14.44
N VAL A 18 -15.67 -9.34 -14.46
CA VAL A 18 -16.31 -8.96 -15.72
C VAL A 18 -15.23 -8.26 -16.55
N ALA A 19 -14.59 -9.03 -17.42
CA ALA A 19 -13.74 -8.49 -18.46
C ALA A 19 -14.63 -7.73 -19.45
N SER A 20 -14.84 -6.44 -19.19
CA SER A 20 -15.29 -5.53 -20.24
C SER A 20 -14.26 -5.61 -21.38
N PRO A 21 -14.67 -5.66 -22.66
CA PRO A 21 -13.73 -5.58 -23.77
C PRO A 21 -13.08 -4.19 -23.73
N VAL A 22 -11.91 -4.10 -23.12
CA VAL A 22 -11.03 -2.95 -23.26
C VAL A 22 -10.60 -2.99 -24.72
N THR A 23 -11.14 -2.09 -25.53
CA THR A 23 -10.55 -1.79 -26.83
C THR A 23 -9.09 -1.46 -26.56
N ALA A 24 -8.18 -2.28 -27.09
CA ALA A 24 -6.76 -2.03 -27.00
C ALA A 24 -6.48 -0.70 -27.72
N GLN A 25 -6.50 0.40 -26.97
CA GLN A 25 -6.01 1.66 -27.48
C GLN A 25 -4.53 1.47 -27.72
N ALA A 26 -4.09 1.68 -28.96
CA ALA A 26 -2.68 1.73 -29.27
C ALA A 26 -2.06 2.78 -28.34
N LEU A 27 -1.24 2.33 -27.39
CA LEU A 27 -0.50 3.23 -26.52
C LEU A 27 0.27 4.19 -27.44
N PRO A 28 0.28 5.51 -27.14
CA PRO A 28 1.06 6.46 -27.93
C PRO A 28 2.50 5.97 -28.02
N ALA A 29 3.16 6.19 -29.16
CA ALA A 29 4.57 5.87 -29.30
C ALA A 29 5.35 6.67 -28.27
N CYS A 30 5.94 5.96 -27.32
CA CYS A 30 6.73 6.55 -26.25
C CYS A 30 8.15 6.01 -26.30
N SER A 31 9.09 6.87 -25.97
CA SER A 31 10.51 6.53 -25.90
C SER A 31 11.03 6.82 -24.51
N ILE A 32 11.95 5.98 -24.03
CA ILE A 32 12.74 6.31 -22.85
C ILE A 32 13.55 7.57 -23.18
N SER A 33 13.30 8.64 -22.43
CA SER A 33 14.00 9.92 -22.61
C SER A 33 15.21 10.06 -21.70
N GLY A 34 15.32 9.22 -20.67
CA GLY A 34 16.50 9.17 -19.82
C GLY A 34 16.36 8.24 -18.62
N THR A 35 17.49 8.02 -17.96
CA THR A 35 17.60 7.29 -16.69
C THR A 35 18.45 8.10 -15.73
N GLN A 36 18.09 8.12 -14.45
CA GLN A 36 18.79 8.88 -13.42
C GLN A 36 18.99 8.02 -12.18
N ALA A 37 20.15 8.13 -11.54
CA ALA A 37 20.35 7.59 -10.20
C ALA A 37 19.63 8.47 -9.16
N VAL A 38 18.91 7.84 -8.23
CA VAL A 38 18.18 8.51 -7.15
C VAL A 38 18.49 7.82 -5.81
N PRO A 39 18.17 8.42 -4.66
CA PRO A 39 18.38 7.77 -3.37
C PRO A 39 17.72 6.37 -3.33
N GLY A 40 18.53 5.34 -3.11
CA GLY A 40 18.03 3.96 -3.02
C GLY A 40 17.65 3.27 -4.33
N GLY A 41 17.91 3.88 -5.50
CA GLY A 41 17.60 3.23 -6.77
C GLY A 41 17.77 4.09 -8.01
N TYR A 42 16.84 3.91 -8.95
CA TYR A 42 16.85 4.54 -10.27
C TYR A 42 15.50 5.17 -10.59
N ALA A 43 15.54 6.20 -11.41
CA ALA A 43 14.38 6.75 -12.09
C ALA A 43 14.50 6.53 -13.60
N VAL A 44 13.40 6.17 -14.23
CA VAL A 44 13.26 6.07 -15.68
C VAL A 44 12.24 7.09 -16.14
N HIS A 45 12.59 7.79 -17.20
CA HIS A 45 11.80 8.83 -17.82
C HIS A 45 11.30 8.35 -19.17
N LEU A 46 10.02 8.54 -19.43
CA LEU A 46 9.37 8.13 -20.66
C LEU A 46 8.59 9.32 -21.21
N ASP A 47 8.87 9.67 -22.46
CA ASP A 47 8.24 10.77 -23.16
C ASP A 47 7.37 10.23 -24.29
N CYS A 48 6.13 10.70 -24.35
CA CYS A 48 5.13 10.31 -25.32
C CYS A 48 4.67 11.56 -26.07
N GLN A 49 4.86 11.57 -27.39
CA GLN A 49 4.57 12.74 -28.26
C GLN A 49 3.17 13.35 -28.05
N SER A 50 2.18 12.54 -27.70
CA SER A 50 0.80 12.97 -27.38
C SER A 50 0.28 12.46 -26.03
N GLY A 51 1.10 11.74 -25.26
CA GLY A 51 0.70 11.07 -24.01
C GLY A 51 1.25 11.71 -22.73
N GLY A 52 2.13 12.70 -22.88
CA GLY A 52 2.80 13.36 -21.77
C GLY A 52 4.07 12.65 -21.31
N TYR A 53 4.71 13.24 -20.31
CA TYR A 53 5.93 12.72 -19.70
C TYR A 53 5.62 11.93 -18.42
N PHE A 54 6.27 10.79 -18.29
CA PHE A 54 6.14 9.85 -17.19
C PHE A 54 7.48 9.66 -16.50
N ARG A 55 7.42 9.44 -15.20
CA ARG A 55 8.60 9.14 -14.40
C ARG A 55 8.28 8.01 -13.44
N GLY A 56 8.93 6.88 -13.61
CA GLY A 56 8.86 5.74 -12.70
C GLY A 56 10.14 5.66 -11.88
N VAL A 57 10.03 5.21 -10.63
CA VAL A 57 11.18 4.97 -9.75
C VAL A 57 11.15 3.55 -9.21
N GLY A 58 12.33 2.99 -8.94
CA GLY A 58 12.48 1.64 -8.40
C GLY A 58 13.90 1.40 -7.91
N THR A 59 14.08 0.36 -7.09
CA THR A 59 15.37 -0.02 -6.53
C THR A 59 16.37 -0.43 -7.62
N THR A 60 15.87 -1.06 -8.69
CA THR A 60 16.64 -1.40 -9.88
C THR A 60 16.14 -0.63 -11.11
N LEU A 61 16.96 -0.58 -12.18
CA LEU A 61 16.52 -0.06 -13.47
C LEU A 61 15.31 -0.83 -14.03
N ASN A 62 15.25 -2.14 -13.80
CA ASN A 62 14.11 -2.95 -14.24
C ASN A 62 12.83 -2.57 -13.50
N ASP A 63 12.91 -2.36 -12.19
CA ASP A 63 11.76 -1.92 -11.39
C ASP A 63 11.29 -0.53 -11.81
N ALA A 64 12.21 0.39 -12.05
CA ALA A 64 11.90 1.74 -12.51
C ALA A 64 11.27 1.73 -13.92
N ASN A 65 11.75 0.86 -14.81
CA ASN A 65 11.14 0.61 -16.12
C ASN A 65 9.71 0.07 -15.96
N SER A 66 9.50 -0.97 -15.15
CA SER A 66 8.17 -1.51 -14.89
C SER A 66 7.22 -0.45 -14.30
N ALA A 67 7.71 0.37 -13.38
CA ALA A 67 6.94 1.46 -12.77
C ALA A 67 6.53 2.52 -13.80
N VAL A 68 7.44 2.95 -14.68
CA VAL A 68 7.08 3.98 -15.69
C VAL A 68 6.07 3.47 -16.71
N TYR A 69 6.18 2.20 -17.12
CA TYR A 69 5.19 1.57 -18.01
C TYR A 69 3.82 1.39 -17.33
N ALA A 70 3.78 1.07 -16.04
CA ALA A 70 2.53 1.02 -15.29
C ALA A 70 1.83 2.39 -15.27
N LEU A 71 2.59 3.48 -15.09
CA LEU A 71 2.05 4.85 -15.15
C LEU A 71 1.54 5.24 -16.54
N GLN A 72 2.27 4.84 -17.59
CA GLN A 72 1.83 5.06 -18.97
C GLN A 72 0.51 4.33 -19.26
N GLN A 73 0.43 3.04 -18.91
CA GLN A 73 -0.79 2.25 -19.07
C GLN A 73 -1.94 2.84 -18.27
N TYR A 74 -1.67 3.27 -17.04
CA TYR A 74 -2.67 3.94 -16.21
C TYR A 74 -3.22 5.21 -16.88
N ALA A 75 -2.34 6.06 -17.43
CA ALA A 75 -2.76 7.26 -18.13
C ALA A 75 -3.53 6.96 -19.41
N ALA A 76 -3.16 5.93 -20.17
CA ALA A 76 -3.93 5.50 -21.33
C ALA A 76 -5.35 5.05 -20.95
N ASN A 77 -5.50 4.36 -19.81
CA ASN A 77 -6.78 3.83 -19.36
C ASN A 77 -7.67 4.91 -18.70
N THR A 78 -7.09 5.94 -18.09
CA THR A 78 -7.82 6.88 -17.22
C THR A 78 -7.76 8.33 -17.69
N GLY A 79 -6.87 8.66 -18.63
CA GLY A 79 -6.52 10.03 -19.00
C GLY A 79 -5.68 10.79 -17.96
N VAL A 80 -5.30 10.15 -16.84
CA VAL A 80 -4.57 10.81 -15.75
C VAL A 80 -3.09 10.52 -15.83
N VAL A 81 -2.30 11.56 -16.07
CA VAL A 81 -0.83 11.49 -16.10
C VAL A 81 -0.28 11.64 -14.67
N CYS A 82 0.51 10.65 -14.25
CA CYS A 82 1.17 10.63 -12.96
C CYS A 82 2.69 10.49 -13.12
N ARG A 83 3.44 11.03 -12.16
CA ARG A 83 4.91 11.05 -12.15
C ARG A 83 5.42 10.85 -10.74
N ALA A 84 6.40 9.96 -10.57
CA ALA A 84 7.09 9.81 -9.31
C ALA A 84 8.11 10.94 -9.12
N ASP A 85 8.17 11.50 -7.93
CA ASP A 85 9.24 12.39 -7.50
C ASP A 85 10.47 11.61 -7.05
N ASP A 86 11.55 12.32 -6.69
CA ASP A 86 12.71 11.69 -6.07
C ASP A 86 12.32 11.03 -4.73
N PRO A 87 12.62 9.74 -4.56
CA PRO A 87 12.44 9.10 -3.27
C PRO A 87 13.38 9.72 -2.25
N VAL A 88 12.93 9.77 -1.01
CA VAL A 88 13.73 10.27 0.12
C VAL A 88 13.96 9.15 1.13
N ALA A 89 15.11 9.18 1.80
CA ALA A 89 15.39 8.25 2.88
C ALA A 89 14.43 8.51 4.06
N ALA A 90 13.92 7.43 4.64
CA ALA A 90 13.04 7.46 5.79
C ALA A 90 13.48 6.42 6.83
N THR A 91 12.95 6.52 8.05
CA THR A 91 13.22 5.54 9.11
C THR A 91 12.87 4.12 8.65
N GLY A 92 13.87 3.25 8.50
CA GLY A 92 13.67 1.87 8.07
C GLY A 92 13.49 1.64 6.58
N GLY A 93 13.69 2.65 5.73
CA GLY A 93 13.59 2.51 4.29
C GLY A 93 13.48 3.84 3.55
N TYR A 94 12.46 3.96 2.73
CA TYR A 94 12.27 5.05 1.78
C TYR A 94 10.82 5.52 1.77
N GLU A 95 10.65 6.78 1.41
CA GLU A 95 9.37 7.37 1.07
C GLU A 95 9.36 7.68 -0.44
N ALA A 96 8.26 7.33 -1.10
CA ALA A 96 8.01 7.70 -2.48
C ALA A 96 6.76 8.58 -2.56
N ARG A 97 6.82 9.58 -3.45
CA ARG A 97 5.69 10.46 -3.77
C ARG A 97 5.34 10.33 -5.25
N LEU A 98 4.05 10.20 -5.51
CA LEU A 98 3.48 10.17 -6.86
C LEU A 98 2.60 11.42 -7.05
N ASP A 99 3.00 12.28 -7.97
CA ASP A 99 2.24 13.46 -8.40
C ASP A 99 1.35 13.12 -9.59
N CYS A 100 0.05 13.29 -9.43
CA CYS A 100 -0.94 13.11 -10.48
C CYS A 100 -1.65 14.42 -10.84
N ARG A 101 -0.92 15.55 -10.98
CA ARG A 101 -1.37 16.89 -11.44
C ARG A 101 -2.76 17.34 -10.95
N SER A 102 -3.83 16.86 -11.58
CA SER A 102 -5.22 17.18 -11.24
C SER A 102 -5.77 16.43 -10.02
N SER A 103 -5.16 15.31 -9.65
CA SER A 103 -5.62 14.41 -8.58
C SER A 103 -4.81 14.55 -7.29
N GLY A 104 -3.78 15.41 -7.27
CA GLY A 104 -2.92 15.64 -6.11
C GLY A 104 -1.76 14.66 -5.99
N TYR A 105 -1.19 14.58 -4.79
CA TYR A 105 -0.03 13.76 -4.46
C TYR A 105 -0.41 12.56 -3.62
N TYR A 106 0.27 11.44 -3.85
CA TYR A 106 0.13 10.21 -3.08
C TYR A 106 1.49 9.85 -2.50
N ARG A 107 1.57 9.78 -1.18
CA ARG A 107 2.79 9.45 -0.44
C ARG A 107 2.66 8.06 0.16
N ALA A 108 3.70 7.25 0.06
CA ALA A 108 3.78 5.96 0.72
C ALA A 108 5.21 5.66 1.16
N VAL A 109 5.35 4.70 2.06
CA VAL A 109 6.64 4.30 2.64
C VAL A 109 6.89 2.81 2.47
N GLY A 110 8.16 2.42 2.48
CA GLY A 110 8.53 1.01 2.34
C GLY A 110 10.02 0.79 2.57
N THR A 111 10.41 -0.46 2.80
CA THR A 111 11.82 -0.84 2.99
C THR A 111 12.72 -0.54 1.79
N SER A 112 12.13 -0.44 0.60
CA SER A 112 12.80 -0.12 -0.66
C SER A 112 12.03 0.91 -1.47
N VAL A 113 12.72 1.60 -2.39
CA VAL A 113 12.10 2.55 -3.34
C VAL A 113 10.99 1.87 -4.12
N THR A 114 11.21 0.64 -4.62
CA THR A 114 10.18 -0.13 -5.34
C THR A 114 8.92 -0.30 -4.48
N SER A 115 9.07 -0.79 -3.24
CA SER A 115 7.91 -1.03 -2.37
C SER A 115 7.13 0.25 -2.05
N ALA A 116 7.83 1.36 -1.78
CA ALA A 116 7.19 2.64 -1.52
C ALA A 116 6.48 3.18 -2.77
N ALA A 117 7.10 3.08 -3.95
CA ALA A 117 6.54 3.56 -5.20
C ALA A 117 5.28 2.76 -5.63
N THR A 118 5.32 1.44 -5.48
CA THR A 118 4.15 0.58 -5.70
C THR A 118 3.01 0.97 -4.78
N GLN A 119 3.27 1.14 -3.48
CA GLN A 119 2.23 1.51 -2.52
C GLN A 119 1.63 2.90 -2.80
N ALA A 120 2.44 3.87 -3.24
CA ALA A 120 1.94 5.20 -3.64
C ALA A 120 1.02 5.11 -4.87
N PHE A 121 1.36 4.24 -5.83
CA PHE A 121 0.51 3.96 -6.98
C PHE A 121 -0.79 3.23 -6.58
N ASP A 122 -0.73 2.32 -5.60
CA ASP A 122 -1.91 1.67 -5.05
C ASP A 122 -2.85 2.66 -4.35
N PHE A 123 -2.32 3.67 -3.63
CA PHE A 123 -3.15 4.75 -3.07
C PHE A 123 -3.83 5.59 -4.15
N ARG A 124 -3.14 5.86 -5.27
CA ARG A 124 -3.77 6.52 -6.42
C ARG A 124 -4.92 5.69 -6.98
N THR A 125 -4.70 4.38 -7.11
CA THR A 125 -5.71 3.43 -7.62
C THR A 125 -6.90 3.32 -6.68
N LEU A 126 -6.65 3.26 -5.38
CA LEU A 126 -7.68 3.28 -4.35
C LEU A 126 -8.52 4.56 -4.42
N ALA A 127 -7.89 5.73 -4.57
CA ALA A 127 -8.60 6.99 -4.71
C ALA A 127 -9.46 7.01 -5.99
N ALA A 128 -8.96 6.46 -7.10
CA ALA A 128 -9.72 6.37 -8.35
C ALA A 128 -10.98 5.50 -8.21
N THR A 129 -10.87 4.40 -7.47
CA THR A 129 -11.91 3.36 -7.37
C THR A 129 -12.92 3.62 -6.25
N THR A 130 -12.52 4.31 -5.19
CA THR A 130 -13.33 4.48 -3.98
C THR A 130 -13.58 5.93 -3.60
N GLY A 131 -12.87 6.89 -4.19
CA GLY A 131 -12.89 8.29 -3.78
C GLY A 131 -12.17 8.57 -2.46
N ILE A 132 -11.54 7.57 -1.84
CA ILE A 132 -10.77 7.72 -0.61
C ILE A 132 -9.33 8.08 -0.98
N VAL A 133 -8.92 9.30 -0.63
CA VAL A 133 -7.55 9.76 -0.82
C VAL A 133 -6.77 9.46 0.44
N CYS A 134 -5.74 8.63 0.31
CA CYS A 134 -4.86 8.27 1.41
C CYS A 134 -3.42 8.68 1.13
N SER A 135 -2.67 8.99 2.19
CA SER A 135 -1.23 9.20 2.13
C SER A 135 -0.59 8.80 3.45
N SER A 136 0.54 8.12 3.34
CA SER A 136 1.33 7.76 4.51
C SER A 136 2.12 8.96 5.00
N THR A 137 2.36 9.00 6.30
CA THR A 137 3.24 10.00 6.91
C THR A 137 4.56 9.35 7.33
N ALA A 138 5.50 10.17 7.77
CA ALA A 138 6.84 9.71 8.12
C ALA A 138 6.78 8.57 9.17
N PRO A 139 7.44 7.43 8.91
CA PRO A 139 7.38 6.29 9.81
C PRO A 139 8.31 6.50 11.02
N THR A 140 8.03 5.78 12.10
CA THR A 140 8.86 5.79 13.31
C THR A 140 9.31 4.38 13.68
N THR A 141 10.34 4.29 14.52
CA THR A 141 10.75 3.02 15.13
C THR A 141 9.78 2.62 16.23
N ALA A 142 9.50 1.33 16.33
CA ALA A 142 8.77 0.72 17.45
C ALA A 142 9.63 -0.40 18.07
N THR A 143 9.32 -0.81 19.30
CA THR A 143 9.98 -1.95 19.94
C THR A 143 9.84 -3.21 19.07
N GLY A 144 10.94 -3.68 18.49
CA GLY A 144 10.97 -4.86 17.62
C GLY A 144 10.70 -4.61 16.14
N GLY A 145 10.57 -3.34 15.69
CA GLY A 145 10.35 -3.02 14.27
C GLY A 145 9.94 -1.57 14.02
N TYR A 146 8.88 -1.38 13.24
CA TYR A 146 8.47 -0.08 12.70
C TYR A 146 6.99 0.19 12.91
N LEU A 147 6.65 1.48 13.03
CA LEU A 147 5.29 1.99 13.10
C LEU A 147 5.04 2.87 11.86
N ALA A 148 4.07 2.45 11.05
CA ALA A 148 3.60 3.21 9.90
C ALA A 148 2.29 3.92 10.25
N TYR A 149 2.02 4.99 9.50
CA TYR A 149 0.85 5.83 9.67
C TYR A 149 0.24 6.11 8.30
N LEU A 150 -1.08 6.04 8.23
CA LEU A 150 -1.83 6.31 7.02
C LEU A 150 -2.97 7.28 7.34
N ASP A 151 -2.98 8.43 6.68
CA ASP A 151 -4.08 9.38 6.76
C ASP A 151 -4.95 9.25 5.52
N CYS A 152 -6.22 8.93 5.72
CA CYS A 152 -7.20 8.83 4.65
C CYS A 152 -8.31 9.85 4.86
N ALA A 153 -8.44 10.77 3.91
CA ALA A 153 -9.51 11.75 3.90
C ALA A 153 -10.87 11.03 4.02
N LYS A 154 -11.70 11.46 4.97
CA LYS A 154 -13.04 10.91 5.27
C LYS A 154 -13.07 9.47 5.82
N SER A 155 -11.95 8.75 5.87
CA SER A 155 -11.86 7.40 6.45
C SER A 155 -11.03 7.33 7.73
N GLY A 156 -10.35 8.43 8.08
CA GLY A 156 -9.65 8.61 9.35
C GLY A 156 -8.17 8.28 9.28
N PHE A 157 -7.53 8.42 10.43
CA PHE A 157 -6.13 8.10 10.64
C PHE A 157 -5.94 6.64 11.06
N TYR A 158 -4.90 6.00 10.55
CA TYR A 158 -4.53 4.61 10.83
C TYR A 158 -3.08 4.57 11.28
N ARG A 159 -2.77 3.62 12.16
CA ARG A 159 -1.40 3.31 12.54
C ARG A 159 -1.28 1.82 12.82
N ALA A 160 -0.20 1.22 12.37
CA ALA A 160 0.04 -0.21 12.50
C ALA A 160 1.54 -0.48 12.61
N VAL A 161 1.88 -1.60 13.24
CA VAL A 161 3.26 -2.02 13.42
C VAL A 161 3.60 -3.21 12.56
N GLY A 162 4.87 -3.34 12.24
CA GLY A 162 5.43 -4.47 11.53
C GLY A 162 6.90 -4.64 11.86
N THR A 163 7.41 -5.84 11.61
CA THR A 163 8.84 -6.15 11.82
C THR A 163 9.70 -5.35 10.85
N TYR A 164 9.22 -5.20 9.62
CA TYR A 164 9.79 -4.33 8.59
C TYR A 164 8.84 -3.18 8.26
N LEU A 165 9.38 -2.08 7.73
CA LEU A 165 8.57 -0.91 7.36
C LEU A 165 7.46 -1.26 6.35
N THR A 166 7.76 -2.10 5.37
CA THR A 166 6.77 -2.57 4.39
C THR A 166 5.66 -3.40 5.03
N ASP A 167 5.96 -4.16 6.09
CA ASP A 167 4.93 -4.90 6.82
C ASP A 167 4.00 -3.96 7.57
N ALA A 168 4.56 -2.95 8.24
CA ALA A 168 3.79 -1.93 8.94
C ALA A 168 2.88 -1.15 7.97
N GLU A 169 3.42 -0.78 6.81
CA GLU A 169 2.67 -0.11 5.74
C GLU A 169 1.54 -0.99 5.20
N THR A 170 1.83 -2.25 4.89
CA THR A 170 0.81 -3.22 4.45
C THR A 170 -0.31 -3.34 5.48
N GLU A 171 0.05 -3.36 6.77
CA GLU A 171 -0.90 -3.53 7.84
C GLU A 171 -1.77 -2.28 8.06
N VAL A 172 -1.27 -1.05 7.88
CA VAL A 172 -2.16 0.14 7.92
C VAL A 172 -3.19 0.13 6.79
N VAL A 173 -2.81 -0.34 5.59
CA VAL A 173 -3.76 -0.53 4.48
C VAL A 173 -4.77 -1.64 4.78
N ALA A 174 -4.35 -2.70 5.46
CA ALA A 174 -5.22 -3.76 5.89
C ALA A 174 -6.24 -3.28 6.96
N LEU A 175 -5.84 -2.36 7.84
CA LEU A 175 -6.75 -1.72 8.80
C LEU A 175 -7.78 -0.82 8.09
N LEU A 176 -7.38 -0.07 7.06
CA LEU A 176 -8.33 0.66 6.22
C LEU A 176 -9.35 -0.28 5.57
N THR A 177 -8.88 -1.40 5.02
CA THR A 177 -9.76 -2.43 4.44
C THR A 177 -10.74 -2.97 5.48
N LEU A 178 -10.26 -3.25 6.69
CA LEU A 178 -11.10 -3.68 7.80
C LEU A 178 -12.17 -2.65 8.16
N THR A 179 -11.81 -1.36 8.24
CA THR A 179 -12.80 -0.28 8.48
C THR A 179 -13.86 -0.28 7.41
N ARG A 180 -13.49 -0.44 6.14
CA ARG A 180 -14.46 -0.45 5.03
C ARG A 180 -15.41 -1.64 5.09
N GLN A 181 -14.96 -2.77 5.64
CA GLN A 181 -15.77 -3.97 5.78
C GLN A 181 -16.68 -3.92 7.01
N THR A 182 -16.22 -3.36 8.12
CA THR A 182 -16.88 -3.47 9.43
C THR A 182 -17.44 -2.16 9.96
N GLY A 183 -17.05 -1.01 9.38
CA GLY A 183 -17.31 0.32 9.90
C GLY A 183 -16.50 0.69 11.15
N LYS A 184 -15.61 -0.20 11.63
CA LYS A 184 -14.81 -0.01 12.85
C LYS A 184 -13.43 0.52 12.48
N VAL A 185 -13.08 1.71 12.97
CA VAL A 185 -11.72 2.25 12.81
C VAL A 185 -10.83 1.63 13.87
N CYS A 186 -9.92 0.76 13.43
CA CYS A 186 -8.92 0.12 14.27
C CYS A 186 -7.55 0.75 14.11
N ARG A 187 -6.81 0.90 15.21
CA ARG A 187 -5.47 1.48 15.25
C ARG A 187 -4.61 0.72 16.23
N HIS A 188 -3.33 0.56 15.93
CA HIS A 188 -2.35 0.12 16.94
C HIS A 188 -2.46 0.97 18.21
N SER A 189 -2.33 0.36 19.38
CA SER A 189 -2.43 1.04 20.68
C SER A 189 -1.17 0.82 21.50
N SER A 190 -0.74 -0.44 21.62
CA SER A 190 0.46 -0.80 22.36
C SER A 190 1.15 -2.00 21.74
N THR A 191 2.45 -2.12 22.06
CA THR A 191 3.28 -3.29 21.77
C THR A 191 3.99 -3.68 23.06
N ASP A 192 3.89 -4.96 23.42
CA ASP A 192 4.59 -5.54 24.56
C ASP A 192 5.48 -6.69 24.09
N THR A 193 6.66 -6.83 24.70
CA THR A 193 7.47 -8.05 24.54
C THR A 193 6.96 -9.12 25.50
N VAL A 194 6.71 -10.32 24.98
CA VAL A 194 6.25 -11.48 25.78
C VAL A 194 7.20 -12.65 25.56
N THR A 195 7.13 -13.65 26.43
CA THR A 195 7.94 -14.87 26.24
C THR A 195 7.64 -15.49 24.88
N GLY A 196 8.66 -15.57 24.02
CA GLY A 196 8.55 -16.14 22.68
C GLY A 196 8.13 -15.16 21.57
N GLY A 197 7.96 -13.87 21.86
CA GLY A 197 7.72 -12.87 20.81
C GLY A 197 7.10 -11.57 21.29
N TYR A 198 6.05 -11.14 20.58
CA TYR A 198 5.41 -9.83 20.76
C TYR A 198 3.91 -9.98 20.94
N GLN A 199 3.33 -9.08 21.73
CA GLN A 199 1.90 -8.82 21.78
C GLN A 199 1.62 -7.44 21.19
N VAL A 200 0.68 -7.38 20.26
CA VAL A 200 0.19 -6.14 19.66
C VAL A 200 -1.27 -5.94 20.05
N THR A 201 -1.59 -4.75 20.57
CA THR A 201 -2.96 -4.35 20.88
C THR A 201 -3.47 -3.37 19.84
N LEU A 202 -4.63 -3.65 19.25
CA LEU A 202 -5.41 -2.68 18.48
C LEU A 202 -6.50 -2.08 19.36
N ASP A 203 -6.71 -0.77 19.27
CA ASP A 203 -7.89 -0.06 19.74
C ASP A 203 -8.83 0.16 18.55
N CYS A 204 -10.01 -0.46 18.62
CA CYS A 204 -11.03 -0.35 17.61
C CYS A 204 -12.21 0.47 18.15
N ALA A 205 -12.46 1.61 17.52
CA ALA A 205 -13.56 2.49 17.88
C ALA A 205 -14.89 1.70 17.91
N LYS A 206 -15.60 1.78 19.04
CA LYS A 206 -16.88 1.09 19.30
C LYS A 206 -16.81 -0.44 19.40
N ALA A 207 -15.61 -1.03 19.41
CA ALA A 207 -15.42 -2.48 19.53
C ALA A 207 -14.43 -2.89 20.64
N GLY A 208 -13.65 -1.94 21.18
CA GLY A 208 -12.71 -2.18 22.27
C GLY A 208 -11.34 -2.64 21.79
N PHE A 209 -10.62 -3.37 22.65
CA PHE A 209 -9.24 -3.77 22.41
C PHE A 209 -9.13 -5.20 21.89
N PHE A 210 -8.30 -5.40 20.87
CA PHE A 210 -7.98 -6.71 20.30
C PHE A 210 -6.48 -6.97 20.42
N ARG A 211 -6.11 -8.13 20.95
CA ARG A 211 -4.70 -8.48 21.23
C ARG A 211 -4.29 -9.68 20.41
N GLY A 212 -3.26 -9.51 19.59
CA GLY A 212 -2.59 -10.60 18.88
C GLY A 212 -1.20 -10.83 19.46
N VAL A 213 -0.77 -12.08 19.45
CA VAL A 213 0.55 -12.54 19.87
C VAL A 213 1.21 -13.29 18.72
N GLY A 214 2.49 -13.02 18.49
CA GLY A 214 3.23 -13.65 17.42
C GLY A 214 4.72 -13.66 17.69
N SER A 215 5.44 -14.53 16.98
CA SER A 215 6.91 -14.58 17.06
C SER A 215 7.57 -13.30 16.54
N THR A 216 6.87 -12.58 15.66
CA THR A 216 7.26 -11.29 15.10
C THR A 216 6.17 -10.24 15.34
N LEU A 217 6.51 -8.95 15.24
CA LEU A 217 5.51 -7.88 15.28
C LEU A 217 4.48 -8.02 14.18
N THR A 218 4.92 -8.43 13.00
CA THR A 218 4.07 -8.64 11.82
C THR A 218 2.99 -9.69 12.11
N ASP A 219 3.38 -10.83 12.69
CA ASP A 219 2.44 -11.89 13.04
C ASP A 219 1.46 -11.44 14.13
N ALA A 220 1.98 -10.79 15.18
CA ALA A 220 1.16 -10.28 16.28
C ALA A 220 0.14 -9.25 15.78
N SER A 221 0.55 -8.33 14.90
CA SER A 221 -0.35 -7.30 14.35
C SER A 221 -1.43 -7.91 13.44
N ARG A 222 -1.03 -8.84 12.54
CA ARG A 222 -1.99 -9.55 11.68
C ARG A 222 -3.00 -10.36 12.48
N GLN A 223 -2.57 -11.01 13.55
CA GLN A 223 -3.47 -11.74 14.43
C GLN A 223 -4.42 -10.78 15.16
N ALA A 224 -3.92 -9.66 15.69
CA ALA A 224 -4.74 -8.66 16.35
C ALA A 224 -5.83 -8.11 15.41
N ARG A 225 -5.48 -7.85 14.14
CA ARG A 225 -6.44 -7.45 13.10
C ARG A 225 -7.44 -8.54 12.76
N ALA A 226 -7.00 -9.79 12.66
CA ALA A 226 -7.89 -10.92 12.39
C ALA A 226 -8.95 -11.10 13.50
N LEU A 227 -8.60 -10.82 14.76
CA LEU A 227 -9.54 -10.84 15.89
C LEU A 227 -10.52 -9.66 15.88
N ALA A 228 -10.16 -8.55 15.24
CA ALA A 228 -10.99 -7.34 15.17
C ALA A 228 -12.07 -7.38 14.06
N GLY A 229 -11.88 -8.24 13.05
CA GLY A 229 -12.81 -8.48 11.94
C GLY A 229 -14.05 -9.24 12.37
#